data_AF-A0A1M6LX53-F1
#
_entry.id   AF-A0A1M6LX53-F1
#
_cell.length_a   1.000
_cell.length_b   1.000
_cell.length_c   1.000
_cell.angle_alpha   90.00
_cell.angle_beta   90.00
_cell.angle_gamma   90.00
#
_symmetry.space_group_name_H-M   'P 1'
#
loop_
_entity.id
_entity.type
_entity.pdbx_description
1 polymer ?
#
loop_
_entity_poly.entity_id
_entity_poly.type
_entity_poly.pdbx_seq_one_letter_code
_entity_poly.pdbx_strand_id
1 'polypeptide(L)'
;MLSALLNMIRSTVVNLHVIAIPIVHDKKKDYKRISITELWKGQFSYRKFQNYKYNAVGKEYGFNRGEMHDFGEAEKHLEAEAFKLKEAEKSLNKLEAEIKLKV
;
A
#
# COMPACT_ATOMS: atom_id res chain seq x y z
N MET A 1 -3.80 -20.25 5.87
CA MET A 1 -3.26 -20.44 4.50
C MET A 1 -2.76 -19.08 4.02
N LEU A 2 -1.55 -19.04 3.48
CA LEU A 2 -0.92 -17.85 2.91
C LEU A 2 -0.74 -18.12 1.43
N SER A 3 -1.18 -17.21 0.57
CA SER A 3 -0.82 -17.26 -0.86
C SER A 3 -0.10 -15.98 -1.23
N ALA A 4 0.88 -16.12 -2.12
CA ALA A 4 1.67 -15.02 -2.64
C ALA A 4 1.75 -15.17 -4.16
N LEU A 5 1.41 -14.12 -4.89
CA LEU A 5 1.48 -14.06 -6.35
C LEU A 5 2.39 -12.90 -6.76
N LEU A 6 3.49 -13.21 -7.41
CA LEU A 6 4.43 -12.24 -7.96
C LEU A 6 4.02 -11.87 -9.38
N ASN A 7 3.73 -10.59 -9.62
CA ASN A 7 3.43 -10.07 -10.95
C ASN A 7 4.67 -9.38 -11.52
N MET A 8 5.21 -9.95 -12.61
CA MET A 8 6.39 -9.41 -13.31
C MET A 8 6.14 -9.04 -14.77
N ILE A 9 5.06 -9.54 -15.40
CA ILE A 9 4.92 -9.50 -16.87
C ILE A 9 3.90 -8.46 -17.35
N ARG A 10 2.87 -8.15 -16.56
CA ARG A 10 1.73 -7.29 -16.99
C ARG A 10 1.66 -5.93 -16.31
N SER A 11 2.57 -5.63 -15.39
CA SER A 11 2.63 -4.35 -14.66
C SER A 11 3.89 -3.58 -15.01
N THR A 12 3.80 -2.25 -14.98
CA THR A 12 4.94 -1.34 -15.16
C THR A 12 5.93 -1.40 -13.99
N VAL A 13 5.54 -2.01 -12.87
CA VAL A 13 6.34 -2.18 -11.66
C VAL A 13 6.17 -3.61 -11.14
N VAL A 14 7.24 -4.25 -10.72
CA VAL A 14 7.19 -5.57 -10.06
C VAL A 14 6.49 -5.41 -8.70
N ASN A 15 5.41 -6.16 -8.48
CA ASN A 15 4.68 -6.14 -7.22
C ASN A 15 4.29 -7.55 -6.75
N LEU A 16 4.00 -7.67 -5.45
CA LEU A 16 3.62 -8.92 -4.81
C LEU A 16 2.24 -8.76 -4.18
N HIS A 17 1.29 -9.60 -4.62
CA HIS A 17 0.00 -9.75 -3.96
C HIS A 17 0.11 -10.84 -2.91
N VAL A 18 -0.10 -10.49 -1.64
CA VAL A 18 -0.08 -11.43 -0.52
C VAL A 18 -1.48 -11.51 0.08
N ILE A 19 -2.06 -12.72 0.08
CA ILE A 19 -3.34 -13.00 0.73
C ILE A 19 -3.05 -13.77 2.00
N ALA A 20 -3.32 -13.12 3.14
CA ALA A 20 -3.24 -13.75 4.45
C ALA A 20 -4.65 -13.89 5.05
N ILE A 21 -5.04 -15.12 5.39
CA ILE A 21 -6.31 -15.38 6.08
C ILE A 21 -6.10 -15.14 7.59
N PRO A 22 -6.79 -14.16 8.20
CA PRO A 22 -6.57 -13.79 9.60
C PRO A 22 -7.28 -14.77 10.54
N ILE A 23 -6.61 -15.88 10.86
CA ILE A 23 -7.14 -16.91 11.77
C ILE A 23 -6.78 -16.55 13.20
N VAL A 24 -7.77 -16.53 14.09
CA VAL A 24 -7.63 -16.32 15.53
C VAL A 24 -8.22 -17.51 16.28
N HIS A 25 -7.58 -17.90 17.39
CA HIS A 25 -8.04 -18.97 18.27
C HIS A 25 -8.77 -18.36 19.46
N ASP A 26 -10.05 -18.68 19.62
CA ASP A 26 -10.79 -18.42 20.85
C ASP A 26 -10.42 -19.49 21.88
N LYS A 27 -9.58 -19.12 22.84
CA LYS A 27 -9.13 -20.02 23.90
C LYS A 27 -10.24 -20.42 24.87
N LYS A 28 -11.33 -19.65 24.98
CA LYS A 28 -12.43 -19.93 25.91
C LYS A 28 -13.36 -20.99 25.36
N LYS A 29 -13.62 -20.95 24.05
CA LYS A 29 -14.54 -21.85 23.35
C LYS A 29 -13.83 -22.94 22.55
N ASP A 30 -12.50 -22.92 22.55
CA ASP A 30 -11.59 -23.85 21.87
C ASP A 30 -11.89 -24.08 20.39
N TYR A 31 -12.09 -23.00 19.62
CA TYR A 31 -12.21 -23.08 18.16
C TYR A 31 -11.47 -21.94 17.46
N LYS A 32 -11.22 -22.13 16.16
CA LYS A 32 -10.56 -21.15 15.29
C LYS A 32 -11.61 -20.39 14.47
N ARG A 33 -11.45 -19.07 14.35
CA ARG A 33 -12.30 -18.21 13.52
C ARG A 33 -11.48 -17.27 12.66
N ILE A 34 -12.09 -16.77 11.58
CA ILE A 34 -11.49 -15.76 10.72
C ILE A 34 -11.92 -14.38 11.23
N SER A 35 -10.97 -13.56 11.70
CA SER A 35 -11.27 -12.20 12.16
C SER A 35 -10.04 -11.29 12.10
N ILE A 36 -10.05 -10.32 11.18
CA ILE A 36 -9.00 -9.30 11.08
C ILE A 36 -9.04 -8.36 12.29
N THR A 37 -10.24 -7.96 12.72
CA THR A 37 -10.43 -7.06 13.86
C THR A 37 -9.86 -7.63 15.15
N GLU A 38 -10.08 -8.92 15.40
CA GLU A 38 -9.54 -9.59 16.58
C GLU A 38 -8.04 -9.88 16.45
N LEU A 39 -7.55 -10.23 15.25
CA LEU A 39 -6.11 -10.41 15.00
C LEU A 39 -5.34 -9.14 15.38
N TRP A 40 -5.87 -7.98 14.99
CA TRP A 40 -5.29 -6.68 15.30
C TRP A 40 -5.68 -6.14 16.68
N LYS A 41 -6.69 -6.72 17.34
CA LYS A 41 -7.27 -6.26 18.62
C LYS A 41 -7.62 -4.77 18.66
N GLY A 42 -7.97 -4.17 17.51
CA GLY A 42 -8.15 -2.72 17.39
C GLY A 42 -6.88 -1.88 17.60
N GLN A 43 -5.71 -2.51 17.71
CA GLN A 43 -4.42 -1.86 17.93
C GLN A 43 -3.61 -1.68 16.64
N PHE A 44 -4.18 -1.99 15.48
CA PHE A 44 -3.47 -1.80 14.22
C PHE A 44 -3.16 -0.32 14.03
N SER A 45 -1.87 -0.01 13.91
CA SER A 45 -1.41 1.30 13.50
C SER A 45 -0.66 1.14 12.19
N TYR A 46 -1.23 1.72 11.12
CA TYR A 46 -0.61 1.74 9.81
C TYR A 46 0.79 2.38 9.87
N ARG A 47 0.95 3.45 10.67
CA ARG A 47 2.24 4.11 10.91
C ARG A 47 3.27 3.15 11.53
N LYS A 48 2.91 2.40 12.58
CA LYS A 48 3.80 1.40 13.20
C LYS A 48 4.16 0.28 12.21
N PHE A 49 3.18 -0.18 11.43
CA PHE A 49 3.41 -1.23 10.43
C PHE A 49 4.37 -0.80 9.31
N GLN A 50 4.18 0.41 8.76
CA GLN A 50 5.08 0.95 7.76
C GLN A 50 6.51 1.14 8.31
N ASN A 51 6.66 1.59 9.55
CA ASN A 51 7.98 1.70 10.20
C ASN A 51 8.63 0.32 10.39
N TYR A 52 7.85 -0.66 10.86
CA TYR A 52 8.30 -2.04 10.99
C TYR A 52 8.80 -2.60 9.64
N LYS A 53 8.04 -2.43 8.55
CA LYS A 53 8.42 -2.91 7.22
C LYS A 53 9.66 -2.18 6.66
N TYR A 54 9.74 -0.88 6.86
CA TYR A 54 10.92 -0.10 6.48
C TYR A 54 12.18 -0.58 7.22
N ASN A 55 12.08 -0.79 8.54
CA ASN A 55 13.22 -1.26 9.33
C ASN A 55 13.61 -2.71 9.02
N ALA A 56 12.63 -3.57 8.73
CA ALA A 56 12.86 -5.00 8.48
C ALA A 56 13.36 -5.30 7.06
N VAL A 57 13.05 -4.45 6.08
CA VAL A 57 13.40 -4.70 4.66
C VAL A 57 13.88 -3.41 4.01
N GLY A 58 13.10 -2.33 4.05
CA GLY A 58 13.37 -1.11 3.29
C GLY A 58 14.80 -0.57 3.44
N LYS A 59 15.31 -0.50 4.67
CA LYS A 59 16.64 0.01 5.00
C LYS A 59 17.77 -0.82 4.38
N GLU A 60 17.62 -2.15 4.37
CA GLU A 60 18.63 -3.07 3.83
C GLU A 60 18.81 -2.90 2.32
N TYR A 61 17.70 -2.65 1.60
CA TYR A 61 17.68 -2.51 0.14
C TYR A 61 17.79 -1.04 -0.33
N GLY A 62 18.14 -0.11 0.56
CA GLY A 62 18.34 1.30 0.21
C GLY A 62 17.07 2.07 -0.15
N PHE A 63 15.88 1.57 0.21
CA PHE A 63 14.64 2.31 0.05
C PHE A 63 14.52 3.39 1.13
N ASN A 64 13.80 4.47 0.82
CA ASN A 64 13.40 5.48 1.79
C ASN A 64 12.03 5.19 2.40
N ARG A 65 11.82 5.60 3.65
CA ARG A 65 10.52 5.55 4.30
C ARG A 65 9.59 6.58 3.65
N GLY A 66 8.38 6.17 3.25
CA GLY A 66 7.38 7.11 2.74
C GLY A 66 7.05 8.21 3.76
N GLU A 67 6.70 9.39 3.27
CA GLU A 67 6.48 10.58 4.10
C GLU A 67 5.41 10.38 5.17
N MET A 68 5.63 10.99 6.34
CA MET A 68 4.65 11.02 7.41
C MET A 68 3.79 12.26 7.25
N HIS A 69 2.56 12.08 6.79
CA HIS A 69 1.54 13.11 6.84
C HIS A 69 0.66 12.93 8.08
N ASP A 70 0.06 14.02 8.53
CA ASP A 70 -1.07 13.95 9.46
C ASP A 70 -2.30 13.40 8.73
N PHE A 71 -3.21 12.77 9.48
CA PHE A 71 -4.35 12.03 8.89
C PHE A 71 -5.24 12.89 7.99
N GLY A 72 -5.30 14.21 8.21
CA GLY A 72 -6.05 15.16 7.38
C GLY A 72 -5.32 15.60 6.10
N GLU A 73 -4.00 15.44 6.06
CA GLU A 73 -3.13 15.86 4.95
C GLU A 73 -2.65 14.68 4.10
N ALA A 74 -2.83 13.46 4.60
CA ALA A 74 -2.45 12.24 3.89
C ALA A 74 -3.24 12.10 2.59
N GLU A 75 -2.53 11.90 1.48
CA GLU A 75 -3.14 11.63 0.19
C GLU A 75 -3.98 10.35 0.30
N LYS A 76 -5.26 10.43 -0.08
CA LYS A 76 -6.15 9.27 -0.04
C LYS A 76 -5.68 8.24 -1.06
N HIS A 77 -5.73 6.97 -0.68
CA HIS A 77 -5.48 5.88 -1.61
C HIS A 77 -6.46 5.96 -2.79
N LEU A 78 -5.91 5.88 -4.00
CA LEU A 78 -6.68 5.83 -5.23
C LEU A 78 -6.69 4.40 -5.76
N GLU A 79 -7.83 3.99 -6.28
CA GLU A 79 -7.91 2.79 -7.12
C GLU A 79 -6.95 2.90 -8.31
N ALA A 80 -6.43 1.78 -8.78
CA ALA A 80 -5.35 1.77 -9.78
C ALA A 80 -5.71 2.53 -11.07
N GLU A 81 -6.96 2.44 -11.53
CA GLU A 81 -7.44 3.15 -12.72
C GLU A 81 -7.54 4.65 -12.49
N ALA A 82 -8.07 5.07 -11.33
CA ALA A 82 -8.15 6.48 -10.96
C ALA A 82 -6.75 7.10 -10.81
N PHE A 83 -5.79 6.36 -10.26
CA PHE A 83 -4.40 6.79 -10.19
C PHE A 83 -3.80 6.98 -11.59
N LYS A 84 -4.00 6.02 -12.51
CA LYS A 84 -3.50 6.13 -13.89
C LYS A 84 -4.08 7.33 -14.61
N LEU A 85 -5.38 7.60 -14.44
CA LEU A 85 -6.03 8.76 -15.03
C LEU A 85 -5.43 10.07 -14.49
N LYS A 86 -5.30 10.20 -13.16
CA LYS A 86 -4.69 11.37 -12.52
C LYS A 86 -3.27 11.64 -13.01
N GLU A 87 -2.44 10.60 -13.17
CA GLU A 87 -1.08 10.75 -13.68
C GLU A 87 -1.04 11.11 -15.17
N ALA A 88 -1.98 10.59 -15.97
CA ALA A 88 -2.13 10.97 -17.38
C ALA A 88 -2.53 12.45 -17.53
N GLU A 89 -3.49 12.92 -16.72
CA GLU A 89 -3.91 14.33 -16.69
C GLU A 89 -2.76 15.26 -16.27
N LYS A 90 -1.99 14.89 -15.24
CA LYS A 90 -0.79 15.65 -14.83
C LYS A 90 0.22 15.74 -15.97
N SER A 91 0.42 14.66 -16.71
CA SER A 91 1.35 14.61 -17.83
C SER A 91 0.87 15.48 -18.99
N LEU A 92 -0.45 15.44 -19.29
CA LEU A 92 -1.07 16.29 -20.30
C LEU A 92 -0.91 17.79 -19.96
N ASN A 93 -1.23 18.19 -18.73
CA ASN A 93 -1.13 19.58 -18.29
C ASN A 93 0.31 20.12 -18.37
N LYS A 94 1.32 19.28 -18.09
CA LYS A 94 2.74 19.67 -18.25
C LYS A 94 3.09 19.91 -19.71
N LEU A 95 2.66 19.02 -20.61
CA LEU A 95 2.89 19.17 -22.04
C LEU A 95 2.21 20.42 -22.59
N GLU A 96 0.97 20.70 -22.17
CA GLU A 96 0.27 21.93 -22.56
C GLU A 96 0.98 23.20 -22.09
N ALA A 97 1.52 23.20 -20.87
CA ALA A 97 2.31 24.31 -20.35
C ALA A 97 3.60 24.52 -21.15
N GLU A 98 4.29 23.44 -21.52
CA GLU A 98 5.51 23.50 -22.35
C GLU A 98 5.23 24.00 -23.77
N ILE A 99 4.10 23.61 -24.37
CA ILE A 99 3.69 24.10 -25.69
C ILE A 99 3.39 25.60 -25.63
N LYS A 100 2.66 26.06 -24.61
CA LYS A 100 2.36 27.50 -24.42
C LYS A 100 3.62 28.35 -24.18
N LEU A 101 4.69 27.78 -23.64
CA LEU A 101 5.97 28.49 -23.45
C LEU A 101 6.84 28.52 -24.70
N LYS A 102 6.55 27.70 -25.72
CA LYS A 102 7.29 27.61 -26.98
C LYS A 102 6.64 28.39 -28.14
N VAL A 103 5.42 28.90 -27.95
CA VAL A 103 4.68 29.78 -28.88
C VAL A 103 4.81 31.22 -28.38
#